data_AF-A0AAD3NR59-F1
#
_entry.id   AF-A0AAD3NR59-F1
#
_cell.length_a   1.000
_cell.length_b   1.000
_cell.length_c   1.000
_cell.angle_alpha   90.00
_cell.angle_beta   90.00
_cell.angle_gamma   90.00
#
_symmetry.space_group_name_H-M   'P 1'
#
loop_
_entity.id
_entity.type
_entity.pdbx_description
1 polymer ?
#
loop_
_entity_poly.entity_id
_entity_poly.type
_entity_poly.pdbx_seq_one_letter_code
_entity_poly.pdbx_strand_id
1 'polypeptide(L)'
;MIPRTTTLASIVTGVKKRLISIAYGQIGMMQATAGFFTYFVILAENGFLPMDLLGIRVLWDDKYVNDLEDSYGQQWTYERRKIVEFTCHTAFFASIVIVQWADLIICKTRRNSIIQQGMKNRISSFGLFERQLACFPVIMLGMTFPKNVSS
;
A
#
# COMPACT_ATOMS: atom_id res chain seq x y z
N MET A 1 -1.67 32.73 -41.76
CA MET A 1 -0.74 32.41 -40.66
C MET A 1 -1.54 31.73 -39.55
N ILE A 2 -1.63 30.41 -39.57
CA ILE A 2 -2.42 29.63 -38.59
C ILE A 2 -1.55 29.48 -37.34
N PRO A 3 -2.01 29.83 -36.13
CA PRO A 3 -1.18 29.81 -34.94
C PRO A 3 -0.83 28.36 -34.58
N ARG A 4 0.45 27.99 -34.79
CA ARG A 4 1.03 26.68 -34.42
C ARG A 4 0.89 26.33 -32.92
N THR A 5 0.48 27.28 -32.09
CA THR A 5 0.28 27.14 -30.65
C THR A 5 -0.95 26.31 -30.27
N THR A 6 -2.05 26.34 -31.02
CA THR A 6 -3.29 25.61 -30.67
C THR A 6 -3.17 24.10 -30.91
N THR A 7 -2.48 23.69 -31.97
CA THR A 7 -2.24 22.28 -32.31
C THR A 7 -1.22 21.62 -31.37
N LEU A 8 -0.17 22.35 -30.95
CA LEU A 8 0.80 21.86 -29.97
C LEU A 8 0.19 21.72 -28.56
N ALA A 9 -0.65 22.66 -28.12
CA ALA A 9 -1.30 22.58 -26.81
C ALA A 9 -2.27 21.40 -26.70
N SER A 10 -3.05 21.12 -27.75
CA SER A 10 -3.97 19.97 -27.82
C SER A 10 -3.23 18.63 -27.88
N ILE A 11 -2.11 18.54 -28.62
CA ILE A 11 -1.26 17.35 -28.64
C ILE A 11 -0.62 17.11 -27.26
N VAL A 12 -0.06 18.14 -26.63
CA VAL A 12 0.59 18.03 -25.30
C VAL A 12 -0.42 17.67 -24.21
N THR A 13 -1.63 18.25 -24.23
CA THR A 13 -2.69 17.89 -23.28
C THR A 13 -3.24 16.48 -23.52
N GLY A 14 -3.32 16.03 -24.78
CA GLY A 14 -3.69 14.65 -25.13
C GLY A 14 -2.69 13.62 -24.59
N VAL A 15 -1.39 13.89 -24.72
CA VAL A 15 -0.33 13.02 -24.16
C VAL A 15 -0.39 13.01 -22.63
N LYS A 16 -0.56 14.17 -21.98
CA LYS A 16 -0.67 14.27 -20.51
C LYS A 16 -1.85 13.45 -19.96
N LYS A 17 -3.03 13.51 -20.60
CA LYS A 17 -4.21 12.75 -20.17
C LYS A 17 -4.01 11.23 -20.30
N ARG A 18 -3.41 10.77 -21.41
CA ARG A 18 -3.12 9.34 -21.63
C ARG A 18 -2.06 8.82 -20.65
N LEU A 19 -1.07 9.64 -20.31
CA LEU A 19 -0.03 9.29 -19.35
C LEU A 19 -0.58 9.18 -17.92
N ILE A 20 -1.38 10.16 -17.49
CA ILE A 20 -2.06 10.16 -16.19
C ILE A 20 -3.01 8.95 -16.09
N SER A 21 -3.78 8.67 -17.14
CA SER A 21 -4.70 7.54 -17.16
C SER A 21 -4.00 6.18 -17.05
N ILE A 22 -2.87 5.98 -17.74
CA ILE A 22 -2.13 4.71 -17.66
C ILE A 22 -1.44 4.57 -16.30
N ALA A 23 -0.80 5.64 -15.81
CA ALA A 23 -0.08 5.59 -14.54
C ALA A 23 -1.03 5.38 -13.35
N TYR A 24 -2.09 6.19 -13.22
CA TYR A 24 -3.03 6.07 -12.10
C TYR A 24 -3.99 4.89 -12.28
N GLY A 25 -4.39 4.59 -13.51
CA GLY A 25 -5.41 3.57 -13.78
C GLY A 25 -4.91 2.14 -13.85
N GLN A 26 -3.63 1.89 -14.20
CA GLN A 26 -3.10 0.52 -14.26
C GLN A 26 -2.16 0.24 -13.08
N ILE A 27 -1.15 1.09 -12.88
CA ILE A 27 -0.15 0.90 -11.82
C ILE A 27 -0.78 1.18 -10.44
N GLY A 28 -1.54 2.28 -10.32
CA GLY A 28 -2.24 2.61 -9.08
C GLY A 28 -3.28 1.55 -8.67
N MET A 29 -3.97 0.93 -9.64
CA MET A 29 -4.95 -0.12 -9.38
C MET A 29 -4.27 -1.40 -8.88
N MET A 30 -3.14 -1.79 -9.48
CA MET A 30 -2.34 -2.92 -9.00
C MET A 30 -1.84 -2.70 -7.57
N GLN A 31 -1.35 -1.49 -7.27
CA GLN A 31 -0.90 -1.13 -5.93
C GLN A 31 -2.03 -1.15 -4.90
N ALA A 32 -3.21 -0.61 -5.24
CA ALA A 32 -4.37 -0.65 -4.36
C ALA A 32 -4.80 -2.10 -4.07
N THR A 33 -4.86 -2.95 -5.10
CA THR A 33 -5.24 -4.37 -4.92
C THR A 33 -4.23 -5.15 -4.08
N ALA A 34 -2.93 -4.89 -4.24
CA ALA A 34 -1.89 -5.50 -3.41
C ALA A 34 -2.01 -5.06 -1.94
N GLY A 35 -2.29 -3.78 -1.71
CA GLY A 35 -2.59 -3.24 -0.38
C GLY A 35 -3.77 -3.95 0.30
N PHE A 36 -4.91 -3.99 -0.39
CA PHE A 36 -6.12 -4.67 0.12
C PHE A 36 -5.89 -6.17 0.33
N PHE A 37 -5.11 -6.82 -0.54
CA PHE A 37 -4.77 -8.23 -0.37
C PHE A 37 -4.00 -8.48 0.92
N THR A 38 -2.96 -7.70 1.23
CA THR A 38 -2.23 -7.82 2.50
C THR A 38 -3.13 -7.57 3.71
N TYR A 39 -4.05 -6.60 3.62
CA TYR A 39 -5.02 -6.30 4.66
C TYR A 39 -5.90 -7.52 4.97
N PHE A 40 -6.48 -8.14 3.94
CA PHE A 40 -7.32 -9.33 4.10
C PHE A 40 -6.57 -10.56 4.60
N VAL A 41 -5.32 -10.76 4.16
CA VAL A 41 -4.50 -11.89 4.62
C VAL A 41 -4.23 -11.79 6.13
N ILE A 42 -3.85 -10.61 6.63
CA ILE A 42 -3.57 -10.43 8.06
C ILE A 42 -4.84 -10.62 8.90
N LEU A 43 -5.98 -10.11 8.44
CA LEU A 43 -7.25 -10.33 9.13
C LEU A 43 -7.66 -11.80 9.14
N ALA A 44 -7.50 -12.51 8.02
CA ALA A 44 -7.79 -13.93 7.94
C ALA A 44 -6.89 -14.77 8.85
N GLU A 45 -5.60 -14.42 8.96
CA GLU A 45 -4.67 -15.06 9.89
C GLU A 45 -5.02 -14.79 11.36
N ASN A 46 -5.63 -13.64 11.66
CA ASN A 46 -6.12 -13.29 13.00
C ASN A 46 -7.57 -13.76 13.26
N GLY A 47 -8.15 -14.58 12.39
CA GLY A 47 -9.44 -15.20 12.64
C GLY A 47 -10.64 -14.53 11.95
N PHE A 48 -10.45 -13.38 11.31
CA PHE A 48 -11.50 -12.64 10.64
C PHE A 48 -11.48 -12.91 9.13
N LEU A 49 -12.37 -13.78 8.67
CA LEU A 49 -12.47 -14.11 7.24
C LEU A 49 -12.99 -12.91 6.42
N PRO A 50 -12.45 -12.65 5.21
CA PRO A 50 -12.83 -11.49 4.37
C PRO A 50 -14.34 -11.35 4.11
N MET A 51 -15.09 -12.46 4.09
CA MET A 51 -16.54 -12.44 3.87
C MET A 51 -17.32 -12.00 5.12
N ASP A 52 -16.82 -12.34 6.31
CA ASP A 52 -17.46 -12.00 7.58
C ASP A 52 -17.13 -10.57 8.02
N LEU A 53 -16.12 -9.93 7.39
CA LEU A 53 -15.83 -8.51 7.61
C LEU A 53 -16.90 -7.55 7.07
N LEU A 54 -17.80 -8.02 6.20
CA LEU A 54 -18.83 -7.17 5.62
C LEU A 54 -19.95 -6.92 6.63
N GLY A 55 -20.01 -5.70 7.17
CA GLY A 55 -21.09 -5.26 8.07
C GLY A 55 -20.72 -5.26 9.56
N ILE A 56 -19.59 -5.83 9.95
CA ILE A 56 -19.15 -5.85 11.36
C ILE A 56 -18.62 -4.50 11.86
N ARG A 57 -18.47 -3.50 10.99
CA ARG A 57 -17.81 -2.22 11.35
C ARG A 57 -18.48 -1.49 12.52
N VAL A 58 -19.80 -1.60 12.66
CA VAL A 58 -20.54 -1.00 13.78
C VAL A 58 -20.16 -1.67 15.10
N LEU A 59 -20.14 -3.01 15.14
CA LEU A 59 -19.71 -3.74 16.33
C LEU A 59 -18.19 -3.61 16.57
N TRP A 60 -17.40 -3.51 15.50
CA TRP A 60 -15.94 -3.35 15.54
C TRP A 60 -15.52 -2.06 16.25
N ASP A 61 -16.23 -0.96 16.02
CA ASP A 61 -15.91 0.36 16.59
C ASP A 61 -16.58 0.61 17.96
N ASP A 62 -17.49 -0.26 18.37
CA ASP A 62 -18.13 -0.17 19.68
C ASP A 62 -17.16 -0.61 20.81
N LYS A 63 -16.91 0.32 21.74
CA LYS A 63 -16.07 0.12 22.93
C LYS A 63 -16.71 -0.75 24.00
N TYR A 64 -18.04 -0.85 24.01
CA TYR A 64 -18.78 -1.56 25.05
C TYR A 64 -18.88 -3.07 24.76
N VAL A 65 -18.70 -3.47 23.49
CA VAL A 65 -18.66 -4.86 23.06
C VAL A 65 -17.26 -5.43 23.33
N ASN A 66 -17.14 -6.43 24.19
CA ASN A 66 -15.85 -7.08 24.51
C ASN A 66 -15.82 -8.58 24.15
N ASP A 67 -16.88 -9.03 23.51
CA ASP A 67 -17.24 -10.41 23.19
C ASP A 67 -17.55 -10.56 21.69
N LEU A 68 -16.86 -9.80 20.83
CA LEU A 68 -17.02 -9.96 19.39
C LEU A 68 -16.48 -11.32 18.95
N GLU A 69 -17.35 -12.18 18.46
CA GLU A 69 -17.01 -13.50 17.95
C GLU A 69 -16.38 -13.39 16.55
N ASP A 70 -15.27 -14.09 16.34
CA ASP A 70 -14.64 -14.25 15.03
C ASP A 70 -15.14 -15.51 14.30
N SER A 71 -14.66 -15.74 13.07
CA SER A 71 -15.07 -16.90 12.27
C SER A 71 -14.63 -18.26 12.85
N TYR A 72 -13.73 -18.26 13.85
CA TYR A 72 -13.21 -19.45 14.54
C TYR A 72 -13.85 -19.67 15.92
N GLY A 73 -14.79 -18.81 16.33
CA GLY A 73 -15.48 -18.89 17.62
C GLY A 73 -14.69 -18.31 18.79
N GLN A 74 -13.66 -17.49 18.54
CA GLN A 74 -12.93 -16.76 19.60
C GLN A 74 -13.60 -15.41 19.88
N GLN A 75 -13.60 -15.03 21.16
CA GLN A 75 -14.10 -13.74 21.60
C GLN A 75 -12.98 -12.69 21.67
N TRP A 76 -13.20 -11.56 21.04
CA TRP A 76 -12.23 -10.47 20.94
C TRP A 76 -12.63 -9.23 21.74
N THR A 77 -11.76 -8.83 22.67
CA THR A 77 -11.90 -7.56 23.40
C THR A 77 -11.62 -6.36 22.50
N TYR A 78 -12.18 -5.19 22.83
CA TYR A 78 -11.98 -3.97 22.04
C TYR A 78 -10.50 -3.63 21.82
N GLU A 79 -9.66 -3.78 22.84
CA GLU A 79 -8.22 -3.46 22.74
C GLU A 79 -7.49 -4.37 21.74
N ARG A 80 -7.76 -5.67 21.77
CA ARG A 80 -7.14 -6.63 20.85
C ARG A 80 -7.56 -6.37 19.41
N ARG A 81 -8.83 -6.03 19.17
CA ARG A 81 -9.34 -5.65 17.85
C ARG A 81 -8.60 -4.43 17.30
N LYS A 82 -8.40 -3.40 18.12
CA LYS A 82 -7.66 -2.20 17.72
C LYS A 82 -6.17 -2.48 17.44
N ILE A 83 -5.52 -3.38 18.19
CA ILE A 83 -4.13 -3.78 17.90
C ILE A 83 -4.02 -4.43 16.51
N VAL A 84 -4.96 -5.32 16.16
CA VAL A 84 -5.01 -5.95 14.83
C VAL A 84 -5.28 -4.91 13.76
N GLU A 85 -6.22 -3.98 13.98
CA GLU A 85 -6.51 -2.88 13.05
C GLU A 85 -5.27 -2.01 12.78
N PHE A 86 -4.53 -1.63 13.82
CA PHE A 86 -3.28 -0.87 13.67
C PHE A 86 -2.22 -1.66 12.91
N THR A 87 -2.06 -2.94 13.20
CA THR A 87 -1.12 -3.82 12.50
C THR A 87 -1.47 -3.93 11.01
N CYS A 88 -2.75 -4.03 10.68
CA CYS A 88 -3.24 -4.04 9.30
C CYS A 88 -2.92 -2.72 8.57
N HIS A 89 -3.09 -1.56 9.23
CA HIS A 89 -2.71 -0.27 8.65
C HIS A 89 -1.21 -0.16 8.37
N THR A 90 -0.37 -0.60 9.30
CA THR A 90 1.08 -0.62 9.12
C THR A 90 1.48 -1.55 7.97
N ALA A 91 0.88 -2.73 7.89
CA ALA A 91 1.17 -3.70 6.84
C ALA A 91 0.68 -3.25 5.46
N PHE A 92 -0.47 -2.57 5.38
CA PHE A 92 -0.96 -1.94 4.15
C PHE A 92 0.03 -0.88 3.64
N PHE A 93 0.60 -0.08 4.53
CA PHE A 93 1.63 0.88 4.16
C PHE A 93 2.92 0.19 3.70
N ALA A 94 3.35 -0.86 4.41
CA ALA A 94 4.52 -1.64 4.04
C ALA A 94 4.36 -2.29 2.65
N SER A 95 3.20 -2.84 2.32
CA SER A 95 2.95 -3.45 1.01
C SER A 95 2.95 -2.41 -0.13
N ILE A 96 2.39 -1.22 0.11
CA ILE A 96 2.48 -0.07 -0.81
C ILE A 96 3.93 0.27 -1.13
N VAL A 97 4.82 0.28 -0.13
CA VAL A 97 6.26 0.55 -0.33
C VAL A 97 6.92 -0.56 -1.15
N ILE A 98 6.64 -1.83 -0.86
CA ILE A 98 7.19 -2.97 -1.63
C ILE A 98 6.76 -2.91 -3.10
N VAL A 99 5.50 -2.60 -3.37
CA VAL A 99 5.01 -2.45 -4.75
C VAL A 99 5.71 -1.29 -5.47
N GLN A 100 5.96 -0.17 -4.80
CA GLN A 100 6.74 0.93 -5.39
C GLN A 100 8.16 0.50 -5.76
N TRP A 101 8.80 -0.34 -4.95
CA TRP A 101 10.11 -0.91 -5.27
C TRP A 101 10.05 -1.78 -6.54
N ALA A 102 9.04 -2.64 -6.65
CA ALA A 102 8.82 -3.47 -7.83
C ALA A 102 8.56 -2.63 -9.10
N ASP A 103 7.68 -1.61 -9.02
CA ASP A 103 7.39 -0.70 -10.12
C ASP A 103 8.63 0.08 -10.58
N LEU A 104 9.48 0.51 -9.65
CA LEU A 104 10.74 1.18 -9.97
C LEU A 104 11.72 0.27 -10.71
N ILE A 105 11.83 -1.00 -10.30
CA ILE A 105 12.67 -2.01 -10.98
C ILE A 105 12.16 -2.27 -12.39
N ILE A 106 10.84 -2.42 -12.57
CA ILE A 106 10.20 -2.65 -13.87
C ILE A 106 10.38 -1.43 -14.79
N CYS A 107 10.15 -0.22 -14.28
CA CYS A 107 10.36 1.02 -15.03
C CYS A 107 11.82 1.20 -15.47
N LYS A 108 12.78 0.71 -14.66
CA LYS A 108 14.21 0.73 -14.99
C LYS A 108 14.58 -0.28 -16.08
N THR A 109 13.82 -1.37 -16.20
CA THR A 109 14.04 -2.46 -17.17
C THR A 109 13.40 -2.17 -18.54
N ARG A 110 12.50 -1.18 -18.64
CA ARG A 110 11.74 -0.89 -19.87
C ARG A 110 12.51 -0.16 -20.97
N ARG A 111 13.72 0.37 -20.72
CA ARG A 111 14.49 1.14 -21.73
C ARG A 111 15.73 0.46 -22.31
N ASN A 112 16.28 -0.57 -21.66
CA ASN A 112 17.32 -1.44 -22.22
C ASN A 112 17.46 -2.68 -21.32
N SER A 113 17.79 -3.85 -21.90
CA SER A 113 18.03 -5.07 -21.11
C SER A 113 19.14 -4.82 -20.08
N ILE A 114 18.88 -5.15 -18.81
CA ILE A 114 19.79 -4.97 -17.65
C ILE A 114 21.21 -5.49 -17.93
N ILE A 115 21.29 -6.53 -18.76
CA ILE A 115 22.52 -7.24 -19.10
C ILE A 115 23.43 -6.41 -20.03
N GLN A 116 22.88 -5.44 -20.76
CA GLN A 116 23.63 -4.69 -21.78
C GLN A 116 24.07 -3.28 -21.34
N GLN A 117 23.52 -2.74 -20.24
CA GLN A 117 23.70 -1.30 -19.92
C GLN A 117 24.79 -0.98 -18.90
N GLY A 118 25.17 -1.88 -17.98
CA GLY A 118 26.23 -1.63 -16.98
C GLY A 118 25.90 -0.48 -16.01
N MET A 119 25.87 -0.75 -14.70
CA MET A 119 25.42 0.20 -13.67
C MET A 119 26.33 1.44 -13.54
N LYS A 120 26.00 2.55 -14.23
CA LYS A 120 26.66 3.87 -14.03
C LYS A 120 25.76 4.98 -13.46
N ASN A 121 24.45 4.79 -13.34
CA ASN A 121 23.54 5.91 -13.03
C ASN A 121 23.16 6.01 -11.53
N ARG A 122 23.90 6.81 -10.75
CA ARG A 122 23.77 7.04 -9.29
C ARG A 122 22.44 7.69 -8.84
N ILE A 123 21.78 8.45 -9.72
CA ILE A 123 20.55 9.22 -9.40
C ILE A 123 19.33 8.32 -9.14
N SER A 124 19.21 7.21 -9.87
CA SER A 124 18.09 6.27 -9.70
C SER A 124 18.19 5.44 -8.41
N SER A 125 19.40 5.24 -7.88
CA SER A 125 19.63 4.59 -6.59
C SER A 125 19.40 5.54 -5.42
N PHE A 126 19.55 6.86 -5.62
CA PHE A 126 19.34 7.88 -4.60
C PHE A 126 17.84 8.06 -4.27
N GLY A 127 16.94 7.97 -5.26
CA GLY A 127 15.49 8.00 -5.03
C GLY A 127 14.94 6.77 -4.29
N LEU A 128 15.65 5.64 -4.34
CA LEU A 128 15.32 4.44 -3.55
C LEU A 128 15.74 4.59 -2.07
N PHE A 129 16.83 5.32 -1.80
CA PHE A 129 17.33 5.54 -0.43
C PHE A 129 16.41 6.46 0.39
N GLU A 130 15.87 7.50 -0.25
CA GLU A 130 14.95 8.45 0.41
C GLU A 130 13.62 7.80 0.82
N ARG A 131 13.08 6.90 -0.01
CA ARG A 131 11.88 6.10 0.34
C ARG A 131 12.16 5.03 1.41
N GLN A 132 13.37 4.48 1.45
CA GLN A 132 13.78 3.51 2.48
C GLN A 132 13.85 4.15 3.88
N LEU A 133 14.37 5.38 3.95
CA LEU A 133 14.41 6.19 5.18
C LEU A 133 13.00 6.54 5.68
N ALA A 134 12.04 6.77 4.79
CA ALA A 134 10.65 7.05 5.16
C ALA A 134 9.90 5.82 5.70
N CYS A 135 10.27 4.60 5.25
CA CYS A 135 9.61 3.37 5.69
C CYS A 135 10.19 2.80 7.00
N PHE A 136 11.46 3.11 7.31
CA PHE A 136 12.13 2.72 8.55
C PHE A 136 11.37 3.13 9.82
N PRO A 137 10.89 4.38 9.99
CA PRO A 137 10.10 4.76 11.17
C PRO A 137 8.73 4.08 11.21
N VAL A 138 8.10 3.70 10.08
CA VAL A 138 6.77 3.05 10.08
C VAL A 138 6.85 1.59 10.52
N ILE A 139 7.87 0.87 10.06
CA ILE A 139 8.12 -0.52 10.49
C ILE A 139 8.55 -0.53 11.96
N MET A 140 9.41 0.41 12.37
CA MET A 140 9.82 0.54 13.77
C MET A 140 8.67 1.00 14.68
N LEU A 141 7.76 1.87 14.22
CA LEU A 141 6.59 2.33 14.99
C LEU A 141 5.54 1.22 15.15
N GLY A 142 5.34 0.36 14.15
CA GLY A 142 4.50 -0.84 14.25
C GLY A 142 5.06 -1.87 15.24
N MET A 143 6.39 -1.96 15.37
CA MET A 143 7.06 -2.79 16.38
C MET A 143 7.09 -2.16 17.78
N THR A 144 6.78 -0.85 17.93
CA THR A 144 6.92 -0.09 19.18
C THR A 144 5.61 0.07 19.96
N PHE A 145 4.43 -0.31 19.42
CA PHE A 145 3.23 -0.32 20.25
C PHE A 145 3.28 -1.52 21.23
N PRO A 146 3.27 -1.25 22.54
CA PRO A 146 3.81 -2.14 23.54
C PRO A 146 2.93 -3.38 23.74
N LYS A 147 3.57 -4.54 23.92
CA LYS A 147 2.99 -5.72 24.59
C LYS A 147 2.74 -5.49 26.09
N ASN A 148 2.41 -4.26 26.52
CA ASN A 148 2.06 -3.96 27.91
C ASN A 148 0.58 -3.66 28.05
N VAL A 149 -0.23 -4.71 27.96
CA VAL A 149 -1.46 -4.83 28.76
C VAL A 149 -1.42 -6.23 29.39
N SER A 150 -0.55 -6.38 30.39
CA SER A 150 -0.64 -7.40 31.44
C SER A 150 0.35 -7.08 32.56
N SER A 151 0.01 -6.09 33.38
CA SER A 151 0.20 -6.05 34.84
C SER A 151 -0.68 -4.95 35.41
#